data_AF-A0A6J4IEA7-F1
#
_entry.id   AF-A0A6J4IEA7-F1
#
_cell.length_a   1.000
_cell.length_b   1.000
_cell.length_c   1.000
_cell.angle_alpha   90.00
_cell.angle_beta   90.00
_cell.angle_gamma   90.00
#
_symmetry.space_group_name_H-M   'P 1'
#
loop_
_entity.id
_entity.type
_entity.pdbx_description
1 polymer ?
#
loop_
_entity_poly.entity_id
_entity_poly.type
_entity_poly.pdbx_seq_one_letter_code
_entity_poly.pdbx_strand_id
1 'polypeptide(L)'
;QTTPPTYPDMPWAQLIEPLVTPFLGFGTYEEVYATYGKAFFLVYVLFLLGLVGLLVRVGEHTGRSGMWGFGLAFIGLAMNLIGNVGDYWLGREVLGQPLWGMSFAVGTLLGTLVYVVGSFILGCAILRTGVLPRWGGWTLIVAPTLGIMSGLLVVVHLPSALVLPAGLGWVLIGRALWTERPASARQPPILERVVEKSSSPMTRETTPAAELEHGGMPAAQPERKGGTTL
;
A
#
# COMPACT_ATOMS: atom_id res chain seq x y z
N GLN A 1 -30.41 -8.33 -36.56
CA GLN A 1 -29.83 -9.20 -35.52
C GLN A 1 -28.40 -9.50 -35.97
N THR A 2 -27.43 -8.75 -35.47
CA THR A 2 -26.02 -9.07 -35.63
C THR A 2 -25.74 -10.22 -34.68
N THR A 3 -25.26 -11.35 -35.21
CA THR A 3 -24.74 -12.45 -34.40
C THR A 3 -23.78 -11.88 -33.37
N PRO A 4 -23.95 -12.17 -32.06
CA PRO A 4 -22.98 -11.74 -31.06
C PRO A 4 -21.60 -12.28 -31.47
N PRO A 5 -20.52 -11.50 -31.28
CA PRO A 5 -19.18 -11.96 -31.61
C PRO A 5 -18.93 -13.28 -30.87
N THR A 6 -18.83 -14.37 -31.63
CA THR A 6 -18.40 -15.67 -31.11
C THR A 6 -17.02 -15.49 -30.49
N TYR A 7 -16.81 -16.11 -29.32
CA TYR A 7 -15.49 -16.18 -28.69
C TYR A 7 -14.42 -16.49 -29.75
N PRO A 8 -13.22 -15.89 -29.69
CA PRO A 8 -12.11 -16.39 -30.49
C PRO A 8 -11.99 -17.90 -30.24
N ASP A 9 -11.62 -18.69 -31.25
CA ASP A 9 -11.43 -20.14 -31.18
C ASP A 9 -10.36 -20.54 -30.14
N MET A 10 -10.67 -20.35 -28.87
CA MET A 10 -9.81 -20.66 -27.75
C MET A 10 -10.23 -22.01 -27.22
N PRO A 11 -9.37 -23.04 -27.34
CA PRO A 11 -9.73 -24.41 -26.96
C PRO A 11 -10.18 -24.53 -25.50
N TRP A 12 -9.67 -23.67 -24.61
CA TRP A 12 -10.06 -23.66 -23.19
C TRP A 12 -11.47 -23.09 -22.97
N ALA A 13 -11.91 -22.11 -23.77
CA ALA A 13 -13.21 -21.48 -23.61
C ALA A 13 -14.34 -22.44 -24.00
N GLN A 14 -14.17 -23.15 -25.11
CA GLN A 14 -15.11 -24.19 -25.57
C GLN A 14 -15.27 -25.33 -24.55
N LEU A 15 -14.23 -25.59 -23.74
CA LEU A 15 -14.22 -26.66 -22.74
C LEU A 15 -14.98 -26.27 -21.47
N ILE A 16 -14.96 -24.99 -21.10
CA ILE A 16 -15.55 -24.46 -19.87
C ILE A 16 -16.96 -23.93 -20.10
N GLU A 17 -17.25 -23.40 -21.28
CA GLU A 17 -18.55 -22.82 -21.66
C GLU A 17 -19.74 -23.72 -21.27
N PRO A 18 -19.86 -24.99 -21.71
CA PRO A 18 -21.03 -25.81 -21.38
C PRO A 18 -21.18 -26.13 -19.88
N LEU A 19 -20.09 -26.06 -19.09
CA LEU A 19 -20.13 -26.25 -17.64
C LEU A 19 -20.61 -25.01 -16.90
N VAL A 20 -20.37 -23.82 -17.45
CA VAL A 20 -20.60 -22.54 -16.79
C VAL A 20 -21.90 -21.89 -17.24
N THR A 21 -22.28 -22.03 -18.52
CA THR A 21 -23.50 -21.44 -19.10
C THR A 21 -24.80 -21.76 -18.32
N PRO A 22 -25.00 -22.96 -17.73
CA PRO A 22 -26.21 -23.24 -16.92
C PRO A 22 -26.31 -22.43 -15.63
N PHE A 23 -25.17 -21.99 -15.09
CA PHE A 23 -25.09 -21.27 -13.81
C PHE A 23 -24.90 -19.77 -13.99
N LEU A 24 -24.21 -19.39 -15.06
CA LEU A 24 -23.85 -18.04 -15.43
C LEU A 24 -24.26 -17.87 -16.89
N GLY A 25 -25.54 -17.61 -17.14
CA GLY A 25 -25.98 -17.17 -18.47
C GLY A 25 -25.21 -15.90 -18.82
N PHE A 26 -24.20 -16.01 -19.66
CA PHE A 26 -23.37 -14.87 -20.01
C PHE A 26 -24.21 -13.90 -20.84
N GLY A 27 -24.33 -12.66 -20.35
CA GLY A 27 -24.72 -11.54 -21.19
C GLY A 27 -23.70 -11.34 -22.31
N THR A 28 -23.89 -10.33 -23.13
CA THR A 28 -22.88 -9.96 -24.13
C THR A 28 -21.54 -9.67 -23.46
N TYR A 29 -20.42 -9.88 -24.17
CA TYR A 29 -19.06 -9.61 -23.64
C TYR A 29 -18.97 -8.21 -23.00
N GLU A 30 -19.57 -7.21 -23.64
CA GLU A 30 -19.61 -5.83 -23.14
C GLU A 30 -20.37 -5.72 -21.81
N GLU A 31 -21.53 -6.38 -21.67
CA GLU A 31 -22.32 -6.37 -20.43
C GLU A 31 -21.59 -7.07 -19.28
N VAL A 32 -20.94 -8.21 -19.55
CA VAL A 32 -20.16 -8.94 -18.55
C VAL A 32 -18.96 -8.10 -18.12
N TYR A 33 -18.24 -7.52 -19.07
CA TYR A 33 -17.09 -6.66 -18.80
C TYR A 33 -17.48 -5.40 -18.02
N ALA A 34 -18.58 -4.74 -18.40
CA ALA A 34 -19.10 -3.57 -17.71
C ALA A 34 -19.54 -3.90 -16.28
N THR A 35 -20.26 -5.02 -16.09
CA THR A 35 -20.72 -5.47 -14.77
C THR A 35 -19.54 -5.82 -13.87
N TYR A 36 -18.54 -6.52 -14.42
CA TYR A 36 -17.32 -6.85 -13.70
C TYR A 36 -16.53 -5.59 -13.30
N GLY A 37 -16.42 -4.63 -14.21
CA GLY A 37 -15.84 -3.30 -13.97
C GLY A 37 -16.47 -2.55 -12.79
N LYS A 38 -17.79 -2.63 -12.65
CA LYS A 38 -18.50 -2.03 -11.52
C LYS A 38 -18.11 -2.66 -10.18
N ALA A 39 -17.83 -3.96 -10.14
CA ALA A 39 -17.39 -4.64 -8.92
C ALA A 39 -16.01 -4.15 -8.43
N PHE A 40 -15.13 -3.69 -9.32
CA PHE A 40 -13.85 -3.11 -8.91
C PHE A 40 -13.96 -1.85 -8.07
N PHE A 41 -15.08 -1.13 -8.16
CA PHE A 41 -15.35 0.00 -7.27
C PHE A 41 -15.19 -0.43 -5.82
N LEU A 42 -15.80 -1.56 -5.45
CA LEU A 42 -15.71 -2.10 -4.09
C LEU A 42 -14.27 -2.51 -3.75
N VAL A 43 -13.55 -3.09 -4.70
CA VAL A 43 -12.15 -3.52 -4.49
C VAL A 43 -11.24 -2.32 -4.20
N TYR A 44 -11.35 -1.24 -4.97
CA TYR A 44 -10.57 -0.03 -4.74
C TYR A 44 -10.94 0.65 -3.41
N VAL A 45 -12.23 0.67 -3.03
CA VAL A 45 -12.66 1.13 -1.71
C VAL A 45 -12.00 0.29 -0.61
N LEU A 46 -12.01 -1.04 -0.72
CA LEU A 46 -11.38 -1.92 0.24
C LEU A 46 -9.86 -1.74 0.31
N PHE A 47 -9.18 -1.48 -0.81
CA PHE A 47 -7.76 -1.15 -0.81
C PHE A 47 -7.47 0.18 -0.14
N LEU A 48 -8.28 1.21 -0.37
CA LEU A 48 -8.14 2.50 0.32
C LEU A 48 -8.33 2.32 1.83
N LEU A 49 -9.37 1.60 2.26
CA LEU A 49 -9.60 1.29 3.67
C LEU A 49 -8.47 0.47 4.28
N GLY A 50 -7.98 -0.54 3.56
CA GLY A 50 -6.83 -1.35 3.96
C GLY A 50 -5.56 -0.52 4.13
N LEU A 51 -5.32 0.42 3.22
CA LEU A 51 -4.19 1.33 3.27
C LEU A 51 -4.29 2.30 4.45
N VAL A 52 -5.46 2.85 4.72
CA VAL A 52 -5.72 3.69 5.91
C VAL A 52 -5.54 2.87 7.20
N GLY A 53 -6.05 1.64 7.24
CA GLY A 53 -5.85 0.74 8.38
C GLY A 53 -4.38 0.41 8.63
N LEU A 54 -3.61 0.22 7.56
CA LEU A 54 -2.16 0.03 7.62
C LEU A 54 -1.47 1.30 8.15
N LEU A 55 -1.87 2.49 7.69
CA LEU A 55 -1.32 3.75 8.20
C LEU A 55 -1.56 3.92 9.69
N VAL A 56 -2.77 3.65 10.18
CA VAL A 56 -3.09 3.74 11.61
C VAL A 56 -2.20 2.81 12.45
N ARG A 57 -1.77 1.67 11.88
CA ARG A 57 -0.93 0.70 12.60
C ARG A 57 0.56 0.96 12.52
N VAL A 58 1.06 1.46 11.40
CA VAL A 58 2.51 1.57 11.14
C VAL A 58 2.98 3.02 10.97
N GLY A 59 2.06 3.98 10.93
CA GLY A 59 2.33 5.38 10.62
C GLY A 59 3.36 6.02 11.53
N GLU A 60 3.24 5.83 12.83
CA GLU A 60 4.17 6.39 13.83
C GLU A 60 5.61 5.88 13.66
N HIS A 61 5.78 4.69 13.09
CA HIS A 61 7.09 4.03 13.02
C HIS A 61 7.78 4.22 11.66
N THR A 62 7.01 4.42 10.59
CA THR A 62 7.55 4.51 9.21
C THR A 62 8.19 5.86 8.86
N GLY A 63 8.01 6.88 9.70
CA GLY A 63 8.59 8.21 9.53
C GLY A 63 8.17 8.88 8.22
N ARG A 64 8.91 9.93 7.83
CA ARG A 64 8.53 10.80 6.71
C ARG A 64 8.53 10.09 5.35
N SER A 65 9.47 9.17 5.10
CA SER A 65 9.49 8.39 3.86
C SER A 65 8.30 7.45 3.74
N GLY A 66 7.88 6.82 4.85
CA GLY A 66 6.64 6.05 4.90
C GLY A 66 5.42 6.88 4.53
N MET A 67 5.35 8.12 5.01
CA MET A 67 4.20 8.99 4.74
C MET A 67 4.13 9.43 3.29
N TRP A 68 5.27 9.68 2.64
CA TRP A 68 5.30 9.90 1.20
C TRP A 68 4.85 8.66 0.41
N GLY A 69 5.33 7.47 0.80
CA GLY A 69 4.90 6.22 0.18
C GLY A 69 3.39 5.98 0.33
N PHE A 70 2.86 6.18 1.54
CA PHE A 70 1.42 6.14 1.81
C PHE A 70 0.65 7.15 0.96
N GLY A 71 1.08 8.41 0.95
CA GLY A 71 0.40 9.47 0.21
C GLY A 71 0.32 9.16 -1.28
N LEU A 72 1.42 8.71 -1.88
CA LEU A 72 1.45 8.27 -3.28
C LEU A 72 0.55 7.07 -3.51
N ALA A 73 0.61 6.04 -2.65
CA ALA A 73 -0.23 4.85 -2.80
C ALA A 73 -1.72 5.20 -2.70
N PHE A 74 -2.09 6.09 -1.77
CA PHE A 74 -3.45 6.56 -1.57
C PHE A 74 -3.95 7.36 -2.78
N ILE A 75 -3.15 8.32 -3.27
CA ILE A 75 -3.49 9.12 -4.46
C ILE A 75 -3.68 8.20 -5.66
N GLY A 76 -2.77 7.25 -5.89
CA GLY A 76 -2.87 6.30 -6.99
C GLY A 76 -4.13 5.43 -6.92
N LEU A 77 -4.50 4.93 -5.74
CA LEU A 77 -5.73 4.17 -5.55
C LEU A 77 -7.00 5.04 -5.71
N ALA A 78 -6.97 6.28 -5.24
CA ALA A 78 -8.08 7.22 -5.42
C ALA A 78 -8.28 7.58 -6.90
N MET A 79 -7.19 7.79 -7.64
CA MET A 79 -7.22 7.97 -9.10
C MET A 79 -7.82 6.75 -9.78
N ASN A 80 -7.40 5.53 -9.41
CA ASN A 80 -7.97 4.30 -9.96
C ASN A 80 -9.47 4.18 -9.67
N LEU A 81 -9.91 4.53 -8.46
CA LEU A 81 -11.33 4.52 -8.11
C LEU A 81 -12.13 5.48 -9.00
N ILE A 82 -11.62 6.71 -9.21
CA ILE A 82 -12.24 7.72 -10.08
C ILE A 82 -12.25 7.25 -11.54
N GLY A 83 -11.13 6.71 -12.03
CA GLY A 83 -11.00 6.11 -13.35
C GLY A 83 -12.03 5.01 -13.57
N ASN A 84 -12.15 4.10 -12.60
CA ASN A 84 -13.11 3.00 -12.63
C ASN A 84 -14.57 3.49 -12.68
N VAL A 85 -14.91 4.55 -11.95
CA VAL A 85 -16.24 5.19 -12.05
C VAL A 85 -16.45 5.79 -13.44
N GLY A 86 -15.45 6.51 -13.97
CA GLY A 86 -15.53 7.08 -15.31
C GLY A 86 -15.71 6.00 -16.39
N ASP A 87 -14.93 4.92 -16.31
CA ASP A 87 -14.89 3.88 -17.33
C ASP A 87 -16.15 3.01 -17.32
N TYR A 88 -16.65 2.61 -16.14
CA TYR A 88 -17.66 1.56 -16.00
C TYR A 88 -19.03 2.02 -15.49
N TRP A 89 -19.12 3.17 -14.83
CA TRP A 89 -20.39 3.70 -14.32
C TRP A 89 -20.94 4.80 -15.20
N LEU A 90 -20.09 5.72 -15.65
CA LEU A 90 -20.48 6.81 -16.52
C LEU A 90 -20.34 6.40 -17.99
N GLY A 91 -19.22 5.77 -18.34
CA GLY A 91 -18.96 5.27 -19.68
C GLY A 91 -18.87 6.37 -20.73
N ARG A 92 -18.72 5.95 -21.99
CA ARG A 92 -18.59 6.86 -23.14
C ARG A 92 -19.86 7.68 -23.39
N GLU A 93 -21.04 7.14 -23.09
CA GLU A 93 -22.32 7.79 -23.37
C GLU A 93 -22.53 9.05 -22.53
N VAL A 94 -22.13 9.01 -21.25
CA VAL A 94 -22.32 10.15 -20.32
C VAL A 94 -21.15 11.13 -20.41
N LEU A 95 -19.91 10.64 -20.47
CA LEU A 95 -18.70 11.48 -20.47
C LEU A 95 -18.34 12.02 -21.85
N GLY A 96 -18.78 11.36 -22.92
CA GLY A 96 -18.24 11.57 -24.26
C GLY A 96 -16.81 11.01 -24.39
N GLN A 97 -16.32 10.95 -25.64
CA GLN A 97 -15.06 10.28 -25.93
C GLN A 97 -13.80 10.89 -25.28
N PRO A 98 -13.58 12.22 -25.23
CA PRO A 98 -12.34 12.76 -24.67
C PRO A 98 -12.24 12.53 -23.15
N LEU A 99 -13.34 12.69 -22.41
CA LEU A 99 -13.36 12.49 -20.96
C LEU A 99 -13.28 11.02 -20.57
N TRP A 100 -13.93 10.13 -21.32
CA TRP A 100 -13.79 8.68 -21.14
C TRP A 100 -12.35 8.20 -21.43
N GLY A 101 -11.70 8.73 -22.46
CA GLY A 101 -10.28 8.45 -22.70
C GLY A 101 -9.38 8.95 -21.57
N MET A 102 -9.70 10.12 -20.99
CA MET A 102 -8.98 10.66 -19.83
C MET A 102 -9.22 9.88 -18.54
N SER A 103 -10.43 9.37 -18.28
CA SER A 103 -10.70 8.54 -17.08
C SER A 103 -9.84 7.29 -17.10
N PHE A 104 -9.73 6.63 -18.25
CA PHE A 104 -8.87 5.47 -18.40
C PHE A 104 -7.37 5.83 -18.29
N ALA A 105 -6.91 6.81 -19.07
CA ALA A 105 -5.48 7.16 -19.12
C ALA A 105 -4.96 7.76 -17.80
N VAL A 106 -5.69 8.71 -17.23
CA VAL A 106 -5.28 9.41 -16.01
C VAL A 106 -5.73 8.66 -14.76
N GLY A 107 -7.01 8.27 -14.70
CA GLY A 107 -7.55 7.59 -13.53
C GLY A 107 -6.95 6.20 -13.36
N THR A 108 -7.00 5.38 -14.41
CA THR A 108 -6.60 3.97 -14.32
C THR A 108 -5.10 3.76 -14.54
N LEU A 109 -4.54 4.18 -15.68
CA LEU A 109 -3.13 3.89 -16.00
C LEU A 109 -2.14 4.69 -15.14
N LEU A 110 -2.28 6.02 -15.12
CA LEU A 110 -1.40 6.86 -14.30
C LEU A 110 -1.64 6.59 -12.80
N GLY A 111 -2.90 6.42 -12.38
CA GLY A 111 -3.23 6.03 -11.01
C GLY A 111 -2.55 4.73 -10.59
N THR A 112 -2.53 3.71 -11.47
CA THR A 112 -1.83 2.43 -11.21
C THR A 112 -0.33 2.64 -11.06
N LEU A 113 0.30 3.44 -11.93
CA LEU A 113 1.74 3.71 -11.83
C LEU A 113 2.09 4.44 -10.52
N VAL A 114 1.32 5.46 -10.16
CA VAL A 114 1.47 6.20 -8.90
C VAL A 114 1.27 5.27 -7.70
N TYR A 115 0.30 4.37 -7.76
CA TYR A 115 0.06 3.36 -6.74
C TYR A 115 1.24 2.40 -6.56
N VAL A 116 1.84 1.91 -7.66
CA VAL A 116 3.00 1.00 -7.59
C VAL A 116 4.21 1.71 -6.97
N VAL A 117 4.50 2.95 -7.38
CA VAL A 117 5.61 3.73 -6.81
C VAL A 117 5.37 3.97 -5.32
N GLY A 118 4.16 4.39 -4.93
CA GLY A 118 3.81 4.60 -3.53
C GLY A 118 3.92 3.33 -2.70
N SER A 119 3.40 2.21 -3.21
CA SER A 119 3.47 0.90 -2.55
C SER A 119 4.89 0.39 -2.39
N PHE A 120 5.75 0.64 -3.40
CA PHE A 120 7.17 0.30 -3.33
C PHE A 120 7.88 1.06 -2.19
N ILE A 121 7.70 2.39 -2.15
CA ILE A 121 8.30 3.26 -1.12
C ILE A 121 7.78 2.87 0.28
N LEU A 122 6.47 2.65 0.40
CA LEU A 122 5.84 2.25 1.66
C LEU A 122 6.32 0.86 2.12
N GLY A 123 6.39 -0.11 1.22
CA GLY A 123 6.93 -1.44 1.49
C GLY A 123 8.38 -1.39 1.96
N CYS A 124 9.22 -0.57 1.32
CA CYS A 124 10.60 -0.35 1.76
C CYS A 124 10.67 0.27 3.16
N ALA A 125 9.79 1.23 3.49
CA ALA A 125 9.74 1.82 4.83
C ALA A 125 9.32 0.80 5.89
N ILE A 126 8.35 -0.07 5.58
CA ILE A 126 7.91 -1.15 6.47
C ILE A 126 9.05 -2.16 6.70
N LEU A 127 9.76 -2.55 5.64
CA LEU A 127 10.91 -3.46 5.73
C LEU A 127 12.05 -2.91 6.60
N ARG A 128 12.26 -1.58 6.59
CA ARG A 128 13.30 -0.92 7.38
C ARG A 128 12.95 -0.83 8.87
N THR A 129 11.67 -0.69 9.19
CA THR A 129 11.21 -0.47 10.58
C THR A 129 10.96 -1.77 11.32
N GLY A 130 10.70 -2.87 10.62
CA GLY A 130 10.50 -4.19 11.24
C GLY A 130 9.23 -4.29 12.10
N VAL A 131 8.30 -3.35 11.98
CA VAL A 131 7.05 -3.32 12.77
C VAL A 131 6.05 -4.37 12.31
N LEU A 132 6.10 -4.75 11.03
CA LEU A 132 5.39 -5.88 10.47
C LEU A 132 6.38 -6.98 10.08
N PRO A 133 5.90 -8.23 9.93
CA PRO A 133 6.65 -9.28 9.29
C PRO A 133 7.19 -8.82 7.94
N ARG A 134 8.44 -9.20 7.64
CA ARG A 134 9.13 -8.78 6.41
C ARG A 134 8.33 -9.14 5.15
N TRP A 135 7.56 -10.23 5.20
CA TRP A 135 6.71 -10.63 4.07
C TRP A 135 5.59 -9.61 3.78
N GLY A 136 5.08 -8.85 4.76
CA GLY A 136 4.09 -7.80 4.52
C GLY A 136 4.64 -6.65 3.68
N GLY A 137 5.88 -6.23 3.97
CA GLY A 137 6.58 -5.22 3.17
C GLY A 137 6.90 -5.71 1.75
N TRP A 138 7.36 -6.96 1.60
CA TRP A 138 7.57 -7.58 0.28
C TRP A 138 6.28 -7.69 -0.52
N THR A 139 5.17 -8.00 0.14
CA THR A 139 3.86 -8.12 -0.50
C THR A 139 3.42 -6.81 -1.13
N LEU A 140 3.61 -5.68 -0.44
CA LEU A 140 3.33 -4.33 -1.00
C LEU A 140 4.21 -3.97 -2.19
N ILE A 141 5.43 -4.51 -2.27
CA ILE A 141 6.34 -4.27 -3.40
C ILE A 141 5.96 -5.15 -4.59
N VAL A 142 5.81 -6.45 -4.36
CA VAL A 142 5.70 -7.46 -5.42
C VAL A 142 4.30 -7.49 -5.99
N ALA A 143 3.26 -7.43 -5.16
CA ALA A 143 1.89 -7.68 -5.62
C ALA A 143 1.39 -6.63 -6.66
N PRO A 144 1.59 -5.32 -6.48
CA PRO A 144 1.21 -4.32 -7.48
C PRO A 144 2.04 -4.43 -8.77
N THR A 145 3.34 -4.70 -8.62
CA THR A 145 4.27 -4.87 -9.76
C THR A 145 3.88 -6.10 -10.59
N LEU A 146 3.56 -7.21 -9.92
CA LEU A 146 3.10 -8.43 -10.56
C LEU A 146 1.74 -8.21 -11.24
N GLY A 147 0.88 -7.38 -10.66
CA GLY A 147 -0.34 -6.90 -11.29
C GLY A 147 -0.05 -6.27 -12.66
N ILE A 148 0.82 -5.26 -12.72
CA ILE A 148 1.20 -4.62 -14.00
C ILE A 148 1.77 -5.64 -14.97
N MET A 149 2.71 -6.48 -14.51
CA MET A 149 3.33 -7.49 -15.36
C MET A 149 2.31 -8.49 -15.91
N SER A 150 1.33 -8.91 -15.11
CA SER A 150 0.26 -9.82 -15.56
C SER A 150 -0.62 -9.19 -16.64
N GLY A 151 -0.90 -7.88 -16.53
CA GLY A 151 -1.63 -7.11 -17.53
C GLY A 151 -0.83 -6.94 -18.84
N LEU A 152 0.50 -6.80 -18.75
CA LEU A 152 1.37 -6.64 -19.92
C LEU A 152 1.73 -7.97 -20.61
N LEU A 153 1.97 -9.03 -19.85
CA LEU A 153 2.64 -10.25 -20.35
C LEU A 153 1.69 -11.40 -20.70
N VAL A 154 0.56 -11.56 -20.03
CA VAL A 154 -0.11 -12.88 -20.02
C VAL A 154 -1.61 -12.86 -20.25
N VAL A 155 -2.35 -11.76 -19.95
CA VAL A 155 -3.81 -11.85 -20.06
C VAL A 155 -4.52 -10.55 -20.45
N VAL A 156 -4.52 -10.24 -21.74
CA VAL A 156 -5.48 -9.25 -22.30
C VAL A 156 -6.94 -9.67 -22.04
N HIS A 157 -7.18 -10.96 -21.78
CA HIS A 157 -8.53 -11.53 -21.63
C HIS A 157 -8.99 -11.80 -20.19
N LEU A 158 -8.15 -11.62 -19.16
CA LEU A 158 -8.58 -11.64 -17.76
C LEU A 158 -8.61 -10.20 -17.25
N PRO A 159 -9.76 -9.51 -17.29
CA PRO A 159 -9.89 -8.16 -16.76
C PRO A 159 -9.43 -8.02 -15.29
N SER A 160 -9.38 -9.15 -14.57
CA SER A 160 -9.00 -9.30 -13.16
C SER A 160 -7.53 -9.50 -12.87
N ALA A 161 -6.70 -9.81 -13.87
CA ALA A 161 -5.34 -10.31 -13.65
C ALA A 161 -4.49 -9.33 -12.83
N LEU A 162 -4.69 -8.03 -13.06
CA LEU A 162 -4.02 -6.93 -12.35
C LEU A 162 -4.28 -6.93 -10.83
N VAL A 163 -5.48 -7.31 -10.41
CA VAL A 163 -5.97 -7.02 -9.06
C VAL A 163 -5.90 -8.24 -8.16
N LEU A 164 -5.91 -9.45 -8.71
CA LEU A 164 -5.83 -10.69 -7.93
C LEU A 164 -4.55 -10.79 -7.07
N PRO A 165 -3.34 -10.54 -7.59
CA PRO A 165 -2.14 -10.57 -6.77
C PRO A 165 -2.17 -9.52 -5.66
N ALA A 166 -2.61 -8.30 -5.99
CA ALA A 166 -2.74 -7.22 -5.03
C ALA A 166 -3.76 -7.55 -3.92
N GLY A 167 -4.92 -8.10 -4.29
CA GLY A 167 -5.97 -8.53 -3.37
C GLY A 167 -5.51 -9.61 -2.42
N LEU A 168 -4.85 -10.65 -2.94
CA LEU A 168 -4.24 -11.69 -2.10
C LEU A 168 -3.21 -11.09 -1.14
N GLY A 169 -2.39 -10.16 -1.65
CA GLY A 169 -1.42 -9.46 -0.82
C GLY A 169 -2.05 -8.70 0.34
N TRP A 170 -3.14 -7.98 0.08
CA TRP A 170 -3.90 -7.28 1.12
C TRP A 170 -4.55 -8.22 2.13
N VAL A 171 -5.09 -9.36 1.69
CA VAL A 171 -5.65 -10.38 2.60
C VAL A 171 -4.56 -10.91 3.53
N LEU A 172 -3.37 -11.19 3.00
CA LEU A 172 -2.24 -11.63 3.82
C LEU A 172 -1.87 -10.54 4.83
N ILE A 173 -1.65 -9.29 4.40
CA ILE A 173 -1.30 -8.17 5.30
C ILE A 173 -2.37 -7.99 6.38
N GLY A 174 -3.66 -8.00 6.02
CA GLY A 174 -4.77 -7.91 6.97
C GLY A 174 -4.75 -9.05 7.99
N ARG A 175 -4.45 -10.28 7.55
CA ARG A 175 -4.28 -11.43 8.46
C ARG A 175 -3.13 -11.22 9.44
N ALA A 176 -1.98 -10.72 8.98
CA ALA A 176 -0.84 -10.39 9.86
C ALA A 176 -1.26 -9.39 10.95
N LEU A 177 -1.87 -8.29 10.52
CA LEU A 177 -2.34 -7.23 11.42
C LEU A 177 -3.39 -7.72 12.42
N TRP A 178 -4.21 -8.71 12.04
CA TRP A 178 -5.19 -9.32 12.92
C TRP A 178 -4.56 -10.26 13.96
N THR A 179 -3.56 -11.05 13.55
CA THR A 179 -2.92 -12.03 14.44
C THR A 179 -1.90 -11.41 15.39
N GLU A 180 -1.28 -10.31 15.01
CA GLU A 180 -0.31 -9.61 15.85
C GLU A 180 -1.02 -8.69 16.83
N ARG A 181 -1.31 -9.22 18.02
CA ARG A 181 -1.75 -8.39 19.14
C ARG A 181 -0.62 -7.44 19.52
N PRO A 182 -0.91 -6.16 19.82
CA PRO A 182 0.12 -5.20 20.20
C PRO A 182 0.89 -5.74 21.42
N ALA A 183 2.17 -6.03 21.23
CA ALA A 183 3.10 -6.44 22.28
C ALA A 183 3.30 -5.38 23.37
N SER A 184 2.60 -4.24 23.27
CA SER A 184 2.55 -3.14 24.24
C SER A 184 2.06 -3.56 25.64
N ALA A 185 1.40 -4.72 25.79
CA ALA A 185 1.09 -5.29 27.11
C ALA A 185 2.24 -6.07 27.77
N ARG A 186 3.40 -6.18 27.12
CA ARG A 186 4.61 -6.82 27.66
C ARG A 186 5.68 -5.78 28.01
N GLN A 187 5.30 -4.73 28.73
CA GLN A 187 6.28 -4.07 29.59
C GLN A 187 6.60 -5.05 30.72
N PRO A 188 7.87 -5.48 30.89
CA PRO A 188 8.26 -6.12 32.13
C PRO A 188 7.92 -5.14 33.26
N PRO A 189 7.29 -5.60 34.34
CA PRO A 189 6.94 -4.72 35.44
C PRO A 189 8.21 -3.99 35.87
N ILE A 190 8.17 -2.66 35.83
CA ILE A 190 9.24 -1.74 36.26
C ILE A 190 9.79 -2.14 37.64
N LEU A 191 8.99 -2.87 38.42
CA LEU A 191 9.35 -3.48 39.70
C LEU A 191 10.57 -4.40 39.64
N GLU A 192 10.84 -5.12 38.56
CA GLU A 192 12.00 -6.04 38.50
C GLU A 192 13.33 -5.25 38.42
N ARG A 193 13.36 -4.12 37.68
CA ARG A 193 14.53 -3.23 37.63
C ARG A 193 14.72 -2.41 38.90
N VAL A 194 13.65 -2.11 39.64
CA VAL A 194 13.75 -1.40 40.93
C VAL A 194 14.24 -2.35 42.02
N VAL A 195 13.81 -3.62 42.01
CA VAL A 195 14.30 -4.64 42.95
C VAL A 195 15.76 -4.97 42.69
N GLU A 196 16.17 -5.18 41.44
CA GLU A 196 17.57 -5.51 41.10
C GLU A 196 18.54 -4.37 41.45
N LYS A 197 18.14 -3.11 41.23
CA LYS A 197 18.94 -1.93 41.59
C LYS A 197 18.99 -1.68 43.11
N SER A 198 18.02 -2.18 43.88
CA SER A 198 18.02 -2.11 45.35
C SER A 198 18.90 -3.17 46.01
N SER A 199 19.30 -4.22 45.28
CA SER A 199 20.11 -5.32 45.81
C SER A 199 21.61 -5.23 45.50
N SER A 200 22.08 -4.17 44.84
CA SER A 200 23.53 -3.92 44.75
C SER A 200 24.08 -3.53 46.12
N PRO A 201 25.01 -4.32 46.69
CA PRO A 201 25.64 -3.99 47.96
C PRO A 201 26.39 -2.67 47.82
N MET A 202 26.12 -1.78 48.77
CA MET A 202 26.70 -0.45 48.90
C MET A 202 28.21 -0.58 49.15
N THR A 203 28.99 -0.69 48.07
CA THR A 203 30.46 -0.58 48.15
C THR A 203 30.78 0.85 48.54
N ARG A 204 31.22 0.98 49.80
CA ARG A 204 31.55 2.23 50.48
C ARG A 204 32.84 2.79 49.88
N GLU A 205 32.73 3.52 48.77
CA GLU A 205 33.87 4.30 48.26
C GLU A 205 34.09 5.53 49.13
N THR A 206 35.18 5.47 49.88
CA THR A 206 35.79 6.57 50.61
C THR A 206 36.29 7.64 49.65
N THR A 207 35.74 8.83 49.79
CA THR A 207 36.24 10.10 49.23
C THR A 207 37.69 10.37 49.65
N PRO A 208 38.53 10.87 48.74
CA PRO A 208 39.49 11.90 49.09
C PRO A 208 39.15 13.23 48.42
N ALA A 209 39.26 14.27 49.23
CA ALA A 209 39.16 15.68 48.86
C ALA A 209 40.42 16.18 48.12
N ALA A 210 40.32 17.41 47.61
CA ALA A 210 41.25 18.13 46.72
C ALA A 210 41.04 17.76 45.23
N GLU A 211 40.89 18.67 44.29
CA GLU A 211 41.62 19.93 44.03
C GLU A 211 40.73 20.76 43.06
N LEU A 212 40.29 21.96 43.44
CA LEU A 212 40.85 23.24 43.01
C LEU A 212 40.91 23.46 41.49
N GLU A 213 40.16 24.49 41.07
CA GLU A 213 40.48 25.46 40.02
C GLU A 213 40.84 24.96 38.61
N HIS A 214 40.00 25.30 37.62
CA HIS A 214 40.35 26.41 36.74
C HIS A 214 39.16 26.82 35.86
N GLY A 215 38.88 28.13 35.88
CA GLY A 215 37.93 28.77 34.98
C GLY A 215 38.45 28.79 33.54
N GLY A 216 37.51 28.70 32.61
CA GLY A 216 37.74 28.92 31.19
C GLY A 216 36.45 29.43 30.55
N MET A 217 36.41 30.73 30.26
CA MET A 217 35.32 31.46 29.61
C MET A 217 34.99 30.94 28.20
N PRO A 218 33.79 31.29 27.67
CA PRO A 218 33.25 30.74 26.43
C PRO A 218 33.85 31.42 25.18
N ALA A 219 34.24 30.61 24.20
CA ALA A 219 34.55 31.09 22.86
C ALA A 219 33.27 31.23 22.04
N ALA A 220 32.95 32.49 21.70
CA ALA A 220 31.96 32.85 20.70
C ALA A 220 32.33 32.24 19.33
N GLN A 221 31.33 31.75 18.59
CA GLN A 221 31.47 31.46 17.16
C GLN A 221 30.54 32.35 16.32
N PRO A 222 30.98 32.77 15.12
CA PRO A 222 30.50 33.97 14.45
C PRO A 222 29.29 33.74 13.54
N GLU A 223 28.59 34.86 13.29
CA GLU A 223 27.58 35.07 12.23
C GLU A 223 27.98 34.44 10.90
N ARG A 224 27.03 33.72 10.28
CA ARG A 224 27.09 33.38 8.85
C ARG A 224 26.05 34.21 8.10
N LYS A 225 26.51 35.34 7.55
CA LYS A 225 25.81 36.11 6.50
C LYS A 225 26.20 35.57 5.12
N GLY A 226 25.24 35.66 4.18
CA GLY A 226 25.43 35.45 2.75
C GLY A 226 24.67 34.23 2.27
N GLY A 227 23.78 34.29 1.28
CA GLY A 227 23.41 35.36 0.35
C GLY A 227 22.60 34.67 -0.75
N THR A 228 21.53 35.28 -1.22
CA THR A 228 20.82 34.79 -2.41
C THR A 228 20.51 35.98 -3.29
N THR A 229 21.32 36.07 -4.34
CA THR A 229 21.08 36.82 -5.56
C THR A 229 19.86 36.30 -6.29
N LEU A 230 19.21 37.25 -6.96
CA LEU A 230 18.06 37.20 -7.86
C LEU A 230 18.10 36.06 -8.90
#